data_AF-A0A178IGK1-F1
#
_entry.id   AF-A0A178IGK1-F1
#
_cell.length_a   1.000
_cell.length_b   1.000
_cell.length_c   1.000
_cell.angle_alpha   90.00
_cell.angle_beta   90.00
_cell.angle_gamma   90.00
#
_symmetry.space_group_name_H-M   'P 1'
#
loop_
_entity.id
_entity.type
_entity.pdbx_description
1 polymer ?
#
loop_
_entity_poly.entity_id
_entity_poly.type
_entity_poly.pdbx_seq_one_letter_code
_entity_poly.pdbx_strand_id
1 'polypeptide(L)'
;MNDLAQKTRGIEKAERTRAIENLKRFLKEGDTVYVILRGISASGMSRCIDLYSIVNGRPCRLTWSAAIALRKPYDKRREALRMDGTGTCVAFEAVYNLAWALFNNPVALSHQWL
;
A
#
# COMPACT_ATOMS: atom_id res chain seq x y z
N MET A 1 19.45 -12.84 -22.57
CA MET A 1 18.32 -12.44 -21.69
C MET A 1 17.07 -13.08 -22.25
N ASN A 2 16.20 -13.64 -21.41
CA ASN A 2 15.06 -14.49 -21.83
C ASN A 2 13.80 -13.64 -22.14
N ASP A 3 13.22 -13.78 -23.33
CA ASP A 3 12.05 -12.99 -23.81
C ASP A 3 10.84 -13.07 -22.87
N LEU A 4 10.64 -14.23 -22.24
CA LEU A 4 9.58 -14.44 -21.24
C LEU A 4 9.74 -13.51 -20.03
N ALA A 5 10.97 -13.31 -19.55
CA ALA A 5 11.24 -12.45 -18.41
C ALA A 5 11.02 -10.97 -18.74
N GLN A 6 11.30 -10.54 -19.98
CA GLN A 6 10.98 -9.20 -20.45
C GLN A 6 9.46 -8.98 -20.51
N LYS A 7 8.71 -9.96 -21.03
CA LYS A 7 7.26 -9.90 -21.11
C LYS A 7 6.62 -9.78 -19.71
N THR A 8 7.04 -10.60 -18.75
CA THR A 8 6.53 -10.56 -17.37
C THR A 8 6.79 -9.21 -16.71
N ARG A 9 8.01 -8.66 -16.82
CA ARG A 9 8.34 -7.32 -16.30
C ARG A 9 7.49 -6.21 -16.91
N GLY A 10 7.15 -6.33 -18.20
CA GLY A 10 6.24 -5.40 -18.88
C GLY A 10 4.84 -5.42 -18.28
N ILE A 11 4.30 -6.61 -18.01
CA ILE A 11 2.98 -6.80 -17.37
C ILE A 11 2.99 -6.22 -15.95
N GLU A 12 3.99 -6.57 -15.13
CA GLU A 12 4.13 -6.05 -13.76
C GLU A 12 4.21 -4.52 -13.72
N LYS A 13 4.92 -3.91 -14.68
CA LYS A 13 5.00 -2.46 -14.80
C LYS A 13 3.64 -1.86 -15.13
N ALA A 14 2.91 -2.43 -16.08
CA ALA A 14 1.58 -1.96 -16.46
C ALA A 14 0.56 -2.08 -15.31
N GLU A 15 0.56 -3.20 -14.59
CA GLU A 15 -0.27 -3.40 -13.40
C GLU A 15 0.03 -2.38 -12.31
N ARG A 16 1.32 -2.10 -12.07
CA ARG A 16 1.74 -1.09 -11.11
C ARG A 16 1.27 0.32 -11.52
N THR A 17 1.38 0.68 -12.78
CA THR A 17 0.89 1.98 -13.27
C THR A 17 -0.62 2.10 -13.05
N ARG A 18 -1.40 1.08 -13.42
CA ARG A 18 -2.86 1.07 -13.19
C ARG A 18 -3.22 1.17 -11.70
N ALA A 19 -2.47 0.48 -10.84
CA ALA A 19 -2.68 0.56 -9.40
C ALA A 19 -2.45 1.98 -8.87
N ILE A 20 -1.38 2.65 -9.31
CA ILE A 20 -1.08 4.05 -8.96
C ILE A 20 -2.18 4.99 -9.47
N GLU A 21 -2.62 4.83 -10.72
CA GLU A 21 -3.69 5.65 -11.30
C GLU A 21 -5.01 5.46 -10.55
N ASN A 22 -5.35 4.23 -10.17
CA ASN A 22 -6.55 3.96 -9.38
C ASN A 22 -6.47 4.60 -8.00
N LEU A 23 -5.34 4.51 -7.31
CA LEU A 23 -5.14 5.13 -6.00
C LEU A 23 -5.28 6.65 -6.05
N LYS A 24 -4.77 7.30 -7.10
CA LYS A 24 -4.91 8.76 -7.31
C LYS A 24 -6.36 9.23 -7.49
N ARG A 25 -7.32 8.33 -7.74
CA ARG A 25 -8.75 8.67 -7.77
C ARG A 25 -9.35 8.83 -6.37
N PHE A 26 -8.73 8.23 -5.36
CA PHE A 26 -9.21 8.19 -3.98
C PHE A 26 -8.32 8.95 -2.99
N LEU A 27 -7.14 9.39 -3.44
CA LEU A 27 -6.14 10.08 -2.64
C LEU A 27 -5.64 11.32 -3.38
N LYS A 28 -5.58 12.43 -2.66
CA LYS A 28 -4.88 13.67 -3.04
C LYS A 28 -3.84 14.02 -1.98
N GLU A 29 -2.94 14.93 -2.32
CA GLU A 29 -2.01 15.47 -1.32
C GLU A 29 -2.79 16.15 -0.17
N GLY A 30 -2.34 15.92 1.05
CA GLY A 30 -2.99 16.35 2.29
C GLY A 30 -3.97 15.34 2.90
N ASP A 31 -4.34 14.27 2.19
CA ASP A 31 -5.28 13.27 2.71
C ASP A 31 -4.68 12.43 3.86
N THR A 32 -5.58 11.86 4.67
CA THR A 32 -5.24 10.88 5.71
C THR A 32 -5.57 9.47 5.24
N VAL A 33 -4.56 8.60 5.27
CA VAL A 33 -4.74 7.16 5.10
C VAL A 33 -4.96 6.52 6.47
N TYR A 34 -6.10 5.89 6.61
CA TYR A 34 -6.47 5.16 7.82
C TYR A 34 -5.93 3.73 7.74
N VAL A 35 -5.29 3.29 8.82
CA VAL A 35 -4.59 2.03 8.89
C VAL A 35 -5.19 1.15 9.98
N ILE A 36 -5.55 -0.07 9.63
CA ILE A 36 -6.09 -1.07 10.55
C ILE A 36 -5.11 -2.24 10.63
N LEU A 37 -4.73 -2.65 11.84
CA LEU A 37 -3.92 -3.85 12.05
C LEU A 37 -4.80 -5.11 11.95
N ARG A 38 -4.50 -5.98 10.99
CA ARG A 38 -5.22 -7.26 10.77
C ARG A 38 -4.52 -8.47 11.38
N GLY A 39 -3.24 -8.34 11.72
CA GLY A 39 -2.52 -9.40 12.41
C GLY A 39 -1.02 -9.16 12.47
N ILE A 40 -0.36 -9.94 13.32
CA ILE A 40 1.09 -9.94 13.52
C ILE A 40 1.56 -11.39 13.34
N SER A 41 2.75 -11.61 12.78
CA SER A 41 3.36 -12.94 12.78
C SER A 41 3.73 -13.38 14.20
N ALA A 42 3.82 -14.69 14.44
CA ALA A 42 4.19 -15.23 15.74
C ALA A 42 5.53 -14.69 16.26
N SER A 43 6.49 -14.43 15.36
CA SER A 43 7.79 -13.83 15.69
C SER A 43 7.76 -12.31 15.96
N GLY A 44 6.63 -11.64 15.73
CA GLY A 44 6.54 -10.17 15.78
C GLY A 44 7.18 -9.43 14.59
N MET A 45 7.88 -10.14 13.70
CA MET A 45 8.69 -9.57 12.61
C MET A 45 7.88 -9.00 11.43
N SER A 46 6.59 -9.30 11.33
CA SER A 46 5.74 -8.80 10.26
C SER A 46 4.33 -8.48 10.75
N ARG A 47 3.72 -7.48 10.13
CA ARG A 47 2.35 -7.04 10.37
C ARG A 47 1.56 -7.07 9.07
N CYS A 48 0.29 -7.43 9.19
CA CYS A 48 -0.69 -7.36 8.11
C CYS A 48 -1.57 -6.15 8.39
N ILE A 49 -1.57 -5.17 7.50
CA ILE A 49 -2.34 -3.92 7.65
C ILE A 49 -3.32 -3.75 6.49
N ASP A 50 -4.42 -3.09 6.78
CA ASP A 50 -5.46 -2.73 5.82
C ASP A 50 -5.51 -1.20 5.74
N LEU A 51 -5.59 -0.66 4.53
CA LEU A 51 -5.49 0.77 4.25
C LEU A 51 -6.80 1.29 3.68
N TYR A 52 -7.27 2.42 4.21
CA TYR A 52 -8.49 3.08 3.77
C TYR A 52 -8.26 4.58 3.55
N SER A 53 -8.99 5.16 2.61
CA SER A 53 -9.31 6.59 2.62
C SER A 53 -10.79 6.79 2.95
N ILE A 54 -11.17 8.01 3.34
CA ILE A 54 -12.56 8.39 3.48
C ILE A 54 -12.92 9.31 2.32
N VAL A 55 -13.80 8.85 1.43
CA VAL A 55 -14.27 9.62 0.27
C VAL A 55 -15.77 9.83 0.42
N ASN A 56 -16.20 11.09 0.44
CA ASN A 56 -17.61 11.47 0.63
C ASN A 56 -18.26 10.80 1.87
N GLY A 57 -17.51 10.76 2.98
CA GLY A 57 -17.96 10.17 4.24
C GLY A 57 -18.03 8.64 4.26
N ARG A 58 -17.50 7.96 3.23
CA ARG A 58 -17.51 6.49 3.15
C ARG A 58 -16.09 5.93 3.12
N PRO A 59 -15.82 4.83 3.82
CA PRO A 59 -14.52 4.16 3.75
C PRO A 59 -14.33 3.52 2.36
N CYS A 60 -13.22 3.86 1.72
CA CYS A 60 -12.75 3.27 0.48
C CYS A 60 -11.49 2.48 0.75
N ARG A 61 -11.52 1.17 0.49
CA ARG A 61 -10.38 0.28 0.74
C ARG A 61 -9.34 0.42 -0.36
N LEU A 62 -8.08 0.58 0.04
CA LEU A 62 -6.94 0.85 -0.86
C LEU A 62 -5.95 -0.32 -0.95
N THR A 63 -6.05 -1.28 -0.03
CA THR A 63 -5.00 -2.25 0.34
C THR A 63 -4.44 -3.05 -0.82
N TRP A 64 -5.30 -3.57 -1.70
CA TRP A 64 -4.85 -4.35 -2.85
C TRP A 64 -4.02 -3.50 -3.82
N SER A 65 -4.54 -2.34 -4.21
CA SER A 65 -3.83 -1.42 -5.10
C SER A 65 -2.55 -0.89 -4.45
N ALA A 66 -2.56 -0.64 -3.14
CA ALA A 66 -1.38 -0.24 -2.39
C ALA A 66 -0.30 -1.33 -2.40
N ALA A 67 -0.65 -2.60 -2.21
CA ALA A 67 0.30 -3.71 -2.29
C ALA A 67 1.00 -3.78 -3.65
N ILE A 68 0.24 -3.63 -4.74
CA ILE A 68 0.78 -3.60 -6.11
C ILE A 68 1.67 -2.36 -6.32
N ALA A 69 1.19 -1.17 -5.91
CA ALA A 69 1.93 0.09 -6.07
C ALA A 69 3.28 0.07 -5.34
N LEU A 70 3.30 -0.49 -4.14
CA LEU A 70 4.47 -0.63 -3.27
C LEU A 70 5.33 -1.85 -3.56
N ARG A 71 4.87 -2.77 -4.42
CA ARG A 71 5.50 -4.08 -4.67
C ARG A 71 5.73 -4.87 -3.38
N LYS A 72 4.75 -4.83 -2.47
CA LYS A 72 4.77 -5.53 -1.20
C LYS A 72 3.82 -6.73 -1.24
N PRO A 73 4.09 -7.80 -0.48
CA PRO A 73 3.22 -8.98 -0.48
C PRO A 73 1.81 -8.65 0.03
N TYR A 74 0.81 -9.30 -0.56
CA TYR A 74 -0.58 -9.26 -0.09
C TYR A 74 -0.93 -10.60 0.54
N ASP A 75 -1.32 -10.59 1.81
CA ASP A 75 -1.84 -11.77 2.51
C ASP A 75 -3.29 -11.98 2.07
N LYS A 76 -3.52 -12.98 1.21
CA LYS A 76 -4.86 -13.32 0.69
C LYS A 76 -5.82 -13.84 1.77
N ARG A 77 -5.31 -14.46 2.84
CA ARG A 77 -6.14 -15.01 3.91
C ARG A 77 -6.67 -13.90 4.81
N ARG A 78 -5.84 -12.90 5.11
CA ARG A 78 -6.20 -11.74 5.92
C ARG A 78 -6.69 -10.56 5.11
N GLU A 79 -6.62 -10.68 3.79
CA GLU A 79 -6.84 -9.61 2.82
C GLU A 79 -6.08 -8.33 3.18
N ALA A 80 -4.78 -8.45 3.45
CA ALA A 80 -4.01 -7.36 4.04
C ALA A 80 -2.67 -7.15 3.34
N LEU A 81 -2.20 -5.91 3.37
CA LEU A 81 -0.84 -5.55 2.99
C LEU A 81 0.12 -6.08 4.06
N ARG A 82 1.05 -6.96 3.66
CA ARG A 82 2.08 -7.45 4.57
C ARG A 82 3.27 -6.50 4.55
N MET A 83 3.63 -6.03 5.73
CA MET A 83 4.81 -5.23 6.01
C MET A 83 5.73 -6.01 6.95
N ASP A 84 6.99 -6.17 6.56
CA ASP A 84 8.01 -6.74 7.44
C ASP A 84 8.75 -5.59 8.15
N GLY A 85 9.23 -5.83 9.37
CA GLY A 85 9.99 -4.85 10.13
C GLY A 85 9.78 -4.97 11.64
N THR A 86 10.85 -4.76 12.39
CA THR A 86 10.88 -4.74 13.86
C THR A 86 11.20 -3.34 14.34
N GLY A 87 10.46 -2.84 15.33
CA GLY A 87 10.68 -1.50 15.90
C GLY A 87 10.16 -0.32 15.07
N THR A 88 9.81 -0.51 13.79
CA THR A 88 9.25 0.55 12.92
C THR A 88 7.73 0.67 13.06
N CYS A 89 7.20 1.89 12.99
CA CYS A 89 5.76 2.13 12.81
C CYS A 89 5.34 1.76 11.38
N VAL A 90 4.73 0.58 11.21
CA VAL A 90 4.37 0.06 9.88
C VAL A 90 3.32 0.90 9.15
N ALA A 91 2.45 1.62 9.87
CA ALA A 91 1.51 2.56 9.26
C ALA A 91 2.26 3.73 8.63
N PHE A 92 3.20 4.34 9.36
CA PHE A 92 4.05 5.40 8.83
C PHE A 92 4.82 4.92 7.60
N GLU A 93 5.52 3.79 7.69
CA GLU A 93 6.32 3.27 6.58
C GLU A 93 5.47 3.00 5.33
N ALA A 94 4.30 2.38 5.48
CA ALA A 94 3.42 2.07 4.36
C ALA A 94 2.92 3.36 3.68
N VAL A 95 2.47 4.35 4.46
CA VAL A 95 1.92 5.60 3.94
C VAL A 95 3.00 6.52 3.37
N TYR A 96 4.18 6.58 4.00
CA TYR A 96 5.35 7.31 3.51
C TYR A 96 5.78 6.81 2.12
N ASN A 97 5.91 5.49 1.96
CA ASN A 97 6.27 4.90 0.68
C ASN A 97 5.15 5.04 -0.37
N LEU A 98 3.89 5.05 0.07
CA LEU A 98 2.74 5.27 -0.81
C LEU A 98 2.74 6.71 -1.33
N ALA A 99 3.01 7.69 -0.47
CA ALA A 99 3.12 9.10 -0.83
C ALA A 99 4.24 9.34 -1.85
N TRP A 100 5.41 8.73 -1.65
CA TRP A 100 6.49 8.70 -2.66
C TRP A 100 6.01 8.11 -4.00
N ALA A 101 5.36 6.95 -3.97
CA ALA A 101 4.93 6.26 -5.19
C ALA A 101 3.86 7.03 -5.99
N LEU A 102 2.98 7.76 -5.30
CA LEU A 102 1.88 8.49 -5.93
C LEU A 102 2.30 9.90 -6.35
N PHE A 103 2.95 10.64 -5.46
CA PHE A 103 3.14 12.09 -5.60
C PHE A 103 4.60 12.52 -5.72
N ASN A 104 5.55 11.59 -5.61
CA ASN A 104 6.98 11.91 -5.51
C ASN A 104 7.29 12.89 -4.36
N ASN A 105 6.46 12.83 -3.29
CA ASN A 105 6.54 13.67 -2.11
C ASN A 105 6.19 12.80 -0.87
N PRO A 106 7.13 12.55 0.05
CA PRO A 106 6.90 11.66 1.20
C PRO A 106 5.88 12.17 2.22
N VAL A 107 5.71 13.48 2.30
CA VAL A 107 4.83 14.13 3.29
C VAL A 107 3.47 14.50 2.70
N ALA A 108 3.20 14.06 1.47
CA ALA A 108 1.93 14.32 0.79
C ALA A 108 0.74 13.59 1.44
N LEU A 109 0.96 12.55 2.25
CA LEU A 109 -0.10 11.83 2.93
C LEU A 109 0.20 11.74 4.43
N SER A 110 -0.85 11.85 5.24
CA SER A 110 -0.80 11.56 6.68
C SER A 110 -1.32 10.14 6.94
N HIS A 111 -0.95 9.55 8.08
CA HIS A 111 -1.46 8.25 8.51
C HIS A 111 -2.16 8.36 9.86
N GLN A 112 -3.20 7.56 10.06
CA GLN A 112 -3.89 7.45 11.35
C GLN A 112 -4.27 5.98 11.61
N TRP A 113 -4.02 5.49 12.81
CA TRP A 113 -4.51 4.18 13.24
C TRP A 113 -6.00 4.24 13.59
N LEU A 114 -6.74 3.21 13.20
CA LEU A 114 -8.12 2.94 13.63
C LEU A 114 -8.20 1.63 14.42
#